data_AF-A0A7K0NBG9-F1
#
_entry.id   AF-A0A7K0NBG9-F1
#
_cell.length_a   1.000
_cell.length_b   1.000
_cell.length_c   1.000
_cell.angle_alpha   90.00
_cell.angle_beta   90.00
_cell.angle_gamma   90.00
#
_symmetry.space_group_name_H-M   'P 1'
#
loop_
_entity.id
_entity.type
_entity.pdbx_description
1 polymer ?
#
loop_
_entity_poly.entity_id
_entity_poly.type
_entity_poly.pdbx_seq_one_letter_code
_entity_poly.pdbx_strand_id
1 'polypeptide(L)'
;MISQRGSVTVELVLLTPLLMILVLFGIYAGRASEALIQVRNAADQAARAASKGSRSQIQSTAIQIAERALKMSGTSCTKTNIETTVISQGQDLAVSVKVSCEIKSQDLALLGTRPRVVSASSVEVIDRWRVDT
;
A
#
# COMPACT_ATOMS: atom_id res chain seq x y z
N MET A 1 -1.60 41.68 44.22
CA MET A 1 -1.92 40.29 43.84
C MET A 1 -1.83 40.19 42.32
N ILE A 2 -0.69 39.72 41.79
CA ILE A 2 -0.44 39.69 40.33
C ILE A 2 -1.08 38.42 39.77
N SER A 3 -2.00 38.62 38.83
CA SER A 3 -2.79 37.56 38.19
C SER A 3 -1.90 36.67 37.33
N GLN A 4 -1.43 35.54 37.88
CA GLN A 4 -0.72 34.48 37.14
C GLN A 4 -1.66 33.57 36.33
N ARG A 5 -2.93 33.94 36.13
CA ARG A 5 -3.90 33.17 35.33
C ARG A 5 -3.82 33.46 33.83
N GLY A 6 -3.07 34.48 33.44
CA GLY A 6 -2.78 34.80 32.02
C GLY A 6 -1.76 33.86 31.37
N SER A 7 -0.79 33.31 32.12
CA SER A 7 0.28 32.48 31.55
C SER A 7 -0.22 31.12 31.07
N VAL A 8 -0.94 30.39 31.94
CA VAL A 8 -1.38 29.02 31.62
C VAL A 8 -2.36 29.00 30.44
N THR A 9 -3.24 30.00 30.35
CA THR A 9 -4.23 30.09 29.26
C THR A 9 -3.56 30.47 27.94
N VAL A 10 -2.61 31.43 27.97
CA VAL A 10 -1.90 31.87 26.75
C VAL A 10 -0.90 30.81 26.25
N GLU A 11 -0.19 30.13 27.16
CA GLU A 11 0.67 28.99 26.80
C GLU A 11 -0.14 27.85 26.19
N LEU A 12 -1.30 27.52 26.77
CA LEU A 12 -2.15 26.47 26.22
C LEU A 12 -2.69 26.87 24.84
N VAL A 13 -3.13 28.12 24.65
CA VAL A 13 -3.60 28.63 23.34
C VAL A 13 -2.53 28.53 22.25
N LEU A 14 -1.24 28.69 22.59
CA LEU A 14 -0.13 28.51 21.65
C LEU A 14 0.27 27.03 21.47
N LEU A 15 0.17 26.21 22.52
CA LEU A 15 0.52 24.79 22.48
C LEU A 15 -0.49 23.96 21.69
N THR A 16 -1.78 24.28 21.80
CA THR A 16 -2.87 23.53 21.17
C THR A 16 -2.72 23.41 19.63
N PRO A 17 -2.51 24.51 18.87
CA PRO A 17 -2.31 24.42 17.42
C PRO A 17 -1.03 23.66 17.06
N LEU A 18 0.04 23.78 17.84
CA LEU A 18 1.28 23.02 17.61
C LEU A 18 1.03 21.51 17.77
N LEU A 19 0.35 21.09 18.83
CA LEU A 19 -0.03 19.68 19.02
C LEU A 19 -0.96 19.18 17.92
N MET A 20 -1.91 20.02 17.48
CA MET A 20 -2.80 19.67 16.38
C MET A 20 -2.02 19.42 15.07
N ILE A 21 -1.04 20.28 14.76
CA ILE A 21 -0.14 20.09 13.60
C ILE A 21 0.64 18.78 13.73
N LEU A 22 1.17 18.46 14.91
CA LEU A 22 1.88 17.20 15.15
C LEU A 22 0.97 15.97 14.97
N VAL A 23 -0.27 16.03 15.45
CA VAL A 23 -1.27 14.96 15.25
C VAL A 23 -1.60 14.80 13.76
N LEU A 24 -1.86 15.89 13.05
CA LEU A 24 -2.14 15.86 11.61
C LEU A 24 -0.95 15.28 10.83
N PHE A 25 0.28 15.67 11.20
CA PHE A 25 1.49 15.11 10.61
C PHE A 25 1.61 13.60 10.89
N GLY A 26 1.31 13.16 12.11
CA GLY A 26 1.27 11.74 12.48
C GLY A 26 0.26 10.94 11.66
N ILE A 27 -0.97 11.45 11.51
CA ILE A 27 -2.01 10.84 10.66
C ILE A 27 -1.54 10.73 9.21
N TYR A 28 -0.91 11.79 8.68
CA TYR A 28 -0.37 11.80 7.33
C TYR A 28 0.71 10.73 7.14
N ALA A 29 1.67 10.64 8.06
CA ALA A 29 2.72 9.63 8.02
C ALA A 29 2.14 8.21 8.14
N GLY A 30 1.17 8.02 9.04
CA GLY A 30 0.47 6.74 9.26
C GLY A 30 -0.23 6.25 7.99
N ARG A 31 -1.05 7.08 7.36
CA ARG A 31 -1.78 6.71 6.14
C ARG A 31 -0.87 6.34 4.97
N ALA A 32 0.28 7.00 4.84
CA ALA A 32 1.26 6.65 3.81
C ALA A 32 1.82 5.23 4.03
N SER A 33 2.07 4.85 5.28
CA SER A 33 2.56 3.52 5.64
C SER A 33 1.49 2.43 5.44
N GLU A 34 0.24 2.72 5.79
CA GLU A 34 -0.88 1.79 5.61
C GLU A 34 -1.06 1.41 4.13
N ALA A 35 -1.02 2.39 3.22
CA ALA A 35 -1.17 2.11 1.80
C ALA A 35 -0.04 1.21 1.25
N LEU A 36 1.19 1.41 1.71
CA LEU A 36 2.32 0.55 1.32
C LEU A 36 2.13 -0.89 1.82
N ILE A 37 1.71 -1.05 3.08
CA ILE A 37 1.43 -2.37 3.67
C ILE A 37 0.34 -3.08 2.88
N GLN A 38 -0.74 -2.38 2.52
CA GLN A 38 -1.84 -2.96 1.74
C GLN A 38 -1.40 -3.40 0.34
N VAL A 39 -0.63 -2.57 -0.37
CA VAL A 39 -0.09 -2.91 -1.70
C VAL A 39 0.87 -4.10 -1.63
N ARG A 40 1.69 -4.17 -0.57
CA ARG A 40 2.57 -5.32 -0.33
C ARG A 40 1.78 -6.60 -0.06
N ASN A 41 0.79 -6.54 0.84
CA ASN A 41 -0.09 -7.67 1.12
C ASN A 41 -0.86 -8.14 -0.13
N ALA A 42 -1.23 -7.22 -1.03
CA ALA A 42 -1.85 -7.57 -2.31
C ALA A 42 -0.87 -8.29 -3.24
N ALA A 43 0.38 -7.82 -3.33
CA ALA A 43 1.43 -8.49 -4.10
C ALA A 43 1.74 -9.89 -3.56
N ASP A 44 1.85 -10.04 -2.23
CA ASP A 44 2.10 -11.34 -1.58
C ASP A 44 0.97 -12.33 -1.83
N GLN A 45 -0.29 -11.91 -1.65
CA GLN A 45 -1.45 -12.76 -1.92
C GLN A 45 -1.53 -13.16 -3.39
N ALA A 46 -1.26 -12.23 -4.31
CA ALA A 46 -1.28 -12.49 -5.73
C ALA A 46 -0.18 -13.45 -6.18
N ALA A 47 1.06 -13.25 -5.73
CA ALA A 47 2.19 -14.14 -6.02
C ALA A 47 1.91 -15.56 -5.52
N ARG A 48 1.41 -15.68 -4.28
CA ARG A 48 1.11 -16.98 -3.66
C ARG A 48 -0.06 -17.71 -4.31
N ALA A 49 -1.07 -16.98 -4.79
CA ALA A 49 -2.18 -17.58 -5.53
C ALA A 49 -1.73 -18.00 -6.93
N ALA A 50 -0.94 -17.17 -7.60
CA ALA A 50 -0.44 -17.43 -8.94
C ALA A 50 0.55 -18.60 -8.98
N SER A 51 1.37 -18.79 -7.93
CA SER A 51 2.32 -19.90 -7.85
C SER A 51 1.66 -21.29 -7.77
N LYS A 52 0.37 -21.34 -7.41
CA LYS A 52 -0.44 -22.57 -7.31
C LYS A 52 -1.33 -22.84 -8.52
N GLY A 53 -1.41 -21.90 -9.45
CA GLY A 53 -2.29 -21.97 -10.63
C GLY A 53 -1.62 -22.67 -11.81
N SER A 54 -2.43 -23.08 -12.78
CA SER A 54 -1.94 -23.59 -14.08
C SER A 54 -1.21 -22.49 -14.86
N ARG A 55 -0.21 -22.85 -15.67
CA ARG A 55 0.62 -21.88 -16.43
C ARG A 55 -0.19 -20.89 -17.27
N SER A 56 -1.29 -21.36 -17.88
CA SER A 56 -2.17 -20.54 -18.71
C SER A 56 -2.95 -19.48 -17.90
N GLN A 57 -3.13 -19.71 -16.60
CA GLN A 57 -3.94 -18.87 -15.72
C GLN A 57 -3.12 -18.00 -14.77
N ILE A 58 -1.80 -18.18 -14.65
CA ILE A 58 -0.91 -17.44 -13.74
C ILE A 58 -1.17 -15.93 -13.80
N GLN A 59 -1.13 -15.35 -15.01
CA GLN A 59 -1.31 -13.91 -15.20
C GLN A 59 -2.70 -13.45 -14.74
N SER A 60 -3.75 -14.12 -15.22
CA SER A 60 -5.14 -13.77 -14.90
C SER A 60 -5.45 -13.94 -13.40
N THR A 61 -4.88 -14.96 -12.76
CA THR A 61 -5.04 -15.24 -11.33
C THR A 61 -4.33 -14.18 -10.50
N ALA A 62 -3.09 -13.83 -10.84
CA ALA A 62 -2.35 -12.78 -10.16
C ALA A 62 -3.10 -11.44 -10.20
N ILE A 63 -3.58 -11.04 -11.38
CA ILE A 63 -4.34 -9.79 -11.57
C ILE A 63 -5.63 -9.81 -10.74
N GLN A 64 -6.44 -10.87 -10.86
CA GLN A 64 -7.70 -10.96 -10.13
C GLN A 64 -7.51 -10.94 -8.61
N ILE A 65 -6.50 -11.63 -8.09
CA ILE A 65 -6.24 -11.69 -6.65
C ILE A 65 -5.68 -10.36 -6.14
N ALA A 66 -4.76 -9.73 -6.87
CA ALA A 66 -4.26 -8.40 -6.53
C ALA A 66 -5.39 -7.36 -6.49
N GLU A 67 -6.26 -7.35 -7.49
CA GLU A 67 -7.41 -6.43 -7.54
C GLU A 67 -8.40 -6.68 -6.39
N ARG A 68 -8.71 -7.94 -6.08
CA ARG A 68 -9.57 -8.26 -4.93
C ARG A 68 -8.94 -7.82 -3.61
N ALA A 69 -7.65 -8.08 -3.42
CA ALA A 69 -6.94 -7.69 -2.21
C ALA A 69 -6.96 -6.15 -2.02
N LEU A 70 -6.70 -5.39 -3.08
CA LEU A 70 -6.77 -3.91 -3.05
C LEU A 70 -8.18 -3.39 -2.80
N LYS A 71 -9.22 -4.03 -3.36
CA LYS A 71 -10.62 -3.66 -3.09
C LYS A 71 -11.03 -3.92 -1.65
N MET A 72 -10.62 -5.06 -1.08
CA MET A 72 -10.94 -5.41 0.31
C MET A 72 -10.20 -4.55 1.33
N SER A 73 -8.99 -4.09 1.01
CA SER A 73 -8.20 -3.27 1.93
C SER A 73 -8.68 -1.82 2.03
N GLY A 74 -9.64 -1.41 1.17
CA GLY A 74 -10.22 -0.05 1.20
C GLY A 74 -9.25 1.03 0.74
N THR A 75 -8.17 0.65 0.05
CA THR A 75 -7.16 1.59 -0.46
C THR A 75 -7.80 2.54 -1.47
N SER A 76 -7.55 3.85 -1.33
CA SER A 76 -8.02 4.87 -2.29
C SER A 76 -7.18 4.92 -3.57
N CYS A 77 -6.92 3.75 -4.17
CA CYS A 77 -6.23 3.63 -5.45
C CYS A 77 -7.12 4.18 -6.57
N THR A 78 -6.65 5.20 -7.28
CA THR A 78 -7.32 5.72 -8.49
C THR A 78 -6.93 4.93 -9.73
N LYS A 79 -5.65 4.55 -9.80
CA LYS A 79 -5.09 3.77 -10.90
C LYS A 79 -4.27 2.62 -10.33
N THR A 80 -4.51 1.42 -10.83
CA THR A 80 -3.77 0.21 -10.45
C THR A 80 -3.08 -0.36 -11.67
N ASN A 81 -1.81 -0.71 -11.53
CA ASN A 81 -1.04 -1.44 -12.53
C ASN A 81 -0.47 -2.71 -11.87
N ILE A 82 -0.80 -3.87 -12.42
CA ILE A 82 -0.34 -5.16 -11.93
C ILE A 82 0.49 -5.81 -13.03
N GLU A 83 1.77 -5.94 -12.78
CA GLU A 83 2.72 -6.60 -13.67
C GLU A 83 3.01 -7.99 -13.09
N THR A 84 2.91 -9.01 -13.92
CA THR A 84 3.21 -10.39 -13.54
C THR A 84 4.21 -10.96 -14.51
N THR A 85 5.30 -11.51 -13.99
CA THR A 85 6.40 -12.05 -14.78
C THR A 85 6.83 -13.39 -14.19
N VAL A 86 6.92 -14.41 -15.04
CA VAL A 86 7.55 -15.69 -14.65
C VAL A 86 9.04 -15.54 -14.83
N ILE A 87 9.80 -15.79 -13.77
CA ILE A 87 11.26 -15.71 -13.74
C ILE A 87 11.84 -17.09 -13.42
N SER A 88 13.07 -17.34 -13.88
CA SER A 88 13.82 -18.53 -13.45
C SER A 88 14.46 -18.26 -12.08
N GLN A 89 14.31 -19.21 -11.15
CA GLN A 89 14.92 -19.15 -9.82
C GLN A 89 15.73 -20.44 -9.60
N GLY A 90 16.94 -20.46 -10.15
CA GLY A 90 17.80 -21.64 -10.14
C GLY A 90 17.28 -22.73 -11.07
N GLN A 91 16.87 -23.87 -10.51
CA GLN A 91 16.29 -24.99 -11.26
C GLN A 91 14.75 -24.98 -11.26
N ASP A 92 14.14 -24.03 -10.55
CA ASP A 92 12.70 -23.84 -10.44
C ASP A 92 12.24 -22.59 -11.21
N LEU A 93 10.94 -22.52 -11.47
CA LEU A 93 10.29 -21.31 -11.96
C LEU A 93 9.67 -20.58 -10.76
N ALA A 94 9.69 -19.25 -10.79
CA ALA A 94 9.02 -18.41 -9.81
C ALA A 94 8.16 -17.37 -10.52
N VAL A 95 7.10 -16.94 -9.86
CA VAL A 95 6.25 -15.84 -10.33
C VAL A 95 6.57 -14.60 -9.51
N SER A 96 6.91 -13.52 -10.22
CA SER A 96 7.08 -12.18 -9.65
C SER A 96 5.84 -11.37 -9.97
N VAL A 97 5.16 -10.86 -8.94
CA VAL A 97 4.00 -9.98 -9.07
C VAL A 97 4.37 -8.62 -8.50
N LYS A 98 4.29 -7.59 -9.32
CA LYS A 98 4.48 -6.19 -8.94
C LYS A 98 3.16 -5.45 -9.02
N VAL A 99 2.73 -4.90 -7.90
CA VAL A 99 1.52 -4.11 -7.79
C VAL A 99 1.92 -2.66 -7.60
N SER A 100 1.39 -1.78 -8.46
CA SER A 100 1.54 -0.33 -8.36
C SER A 100 0.18 0.31 -8.24
N CYS A 101 0.03 1.20 -7.27
CA CYS A 101 -1.20 1.93 -7.00
C CYS A 101 -0.92 3.43 -6.92
N GLU A 102 -1.70 4.20 -7.65
CA GLU A 102 -1.73 5.66 -7.55
C GLU A 102 -2.79 6.07 -6.52
N ILE A 103 -2.36 6.67 -5.41
CA ILE A 103 -3.25 7.06 -4.31
C ILE A 103 -3.76 8.47 -4.59
N LYS A 104 -5.09 8.66 -4.47
CA LYS A 104 -5.69 10.00 -4.58
C LYS A 104 -5.39 10.81 -3.31
N SER A 105 -4.63 11.89 -3.42
CA SER A 105 -4.34 12.82 -2.33
C SER A 105 -5.48 13.83 -2.10
N GLN A 106 -6.76 13.40 -2.10
CA GLN A 106 -7.89 14.34 -1.94
C GLN A 106 -7.82 15.11 -0.63
N ASP A 107 -7.43 14.45 0.46
CA ASP A 107 -7.26 15.08 1.77
C ASP A 107 -6.04 16.02 1.83
N LEU A 108 -5.17 16.00 0.81
CA LEU A 108 -3.93 16.75 0.74
C LEU A 108 -3.80 17.64 -0.51
N ALA A 109 -4.89 17.78 -1.27
CA ALA A 109 -4.93 18.68 -2.41
C ALA A 109 -4.71 20.13 -1.98
N LEU A 110 -5.18 20.49 -0.77
CA LEU A 110 -4.94 21.81 -0.16
C LEU A 110 -3.45 22.10 0.09
N LEU A 111 -2.63 21.05 0.21
CA LEU A 111 -1.18 21.11 0.43
C LEU A 111 -0.38 21.05 -0.90
N GLY A 112 -1.05 21.06 -2.07
CA GLY A 112 -0.39 21.12 -3.39
C GLY A 112 0.43 19.86 -3.75
N THR A 113 0.13 18.73 -3.12
CA THR A 113 0.91 17.49 -3.31
C THR A 113 0.56 16.78 -4.62
N ARG A 114 1.59 16.34 -5.36
CA ARG A 114 1.42 15.51 -6.57
C ARG A 114 0.85 14.12 -6.22
N PRO A 115 0.14 13.45 -7.15
CA PRO A 115 -0.27 12.06 -6.97
C PRO A 115 0.93 11.19 -6.58
N ARG A 116 0.78 10.39 -5.52
CA ARG A 116 1.81 9.46 -5.07
C ARG A 116 1.52 8.08 -5.63
N VAL A 117 2.51 7.52 -6.32
CA VAL A 117 2.50 6.11 -6.71
C VAL A 117 3.24 5.32 -5.65
N VAL A 118 2.58 4.32 -5.09
CA VAL A 118 3.17 3.31 -4.22
C VAL A 118 3.26 1.99 -4.98
N SER A 119 4.40 1.32 -4.87
CA SER A 119 4.64 0.05 -5.54
C SER A 119 5.24 -0.95 -4.57
N ALA A 120 4.81 -2.21 -4.67
CA ALA A 120 5.43 -3.34 -4.00
C ALA A 120 5.51 -4.53 -4.95
N SER A 121 6.48 -5.40 -4.73
CA SER A 121 6.65 -6.63 -5.50
C SER A 121 6.85 -7.81 -4.56
N SER A 122 6.30 -8.95 -4.94
CA SER A 122 6.50 -10.21 -4.24
C SER A 122 6.83 -11.32 -5.23
N VAL A 123 7.63 -12.29 -4.79
CA VAL A 123 8.12 -13.40 -5.60
C VAL A 123 7.82 -14.70 -4.87
N GLU A 124 7.20 -15.64 -5.56
CA GLU A 124 6.87 -16.95 -5.02
C GLU A 124 7.29 -18.06 -6.00
N VAL A 125 7.86 -19.14 -5.48
CA VAL A 125 8.27 -20.30 -6.29
C VAL A 125 7.03 -21.05 -6.77
N ILE A 126 7.00 -21.40 -8.05
CA ILE A 126 5.91 -22.14 -8.69
C ILE A 126 6.04 -23.62 -8.33
N ASP A 127 4.95 -24.20 -7.83
CA ASP A 127 4.91 -25.63 -7.52
C ASP A 127 4.71 -26.45 -8.80
N ARG A 128 5.83 -26.94 -9.35
CA ARG A 128 5.89 -27.73 -10.59
C ARG A 128 4.91 -28.91 -10.63
N TRP A 129 4.58 -29.53 -9.48
CA TRP A 129 3.72 -30.71 -9.46
C TRP A 129 2.24 -30.39 -9.65
N ARG A 130 1.87 -29.11 -9.57
CA ARG A 130 0.49 -28.66 -9.60
C ARG A 130 0.14 -27.80 -10.82
N VAL A 131 1.14 -27.36 -11.59
CA VAL A 131 0.95 -26.45 -12.74
C VAL A 131 0.77 -27.16 -14.08
N ASP A 132 1.01 -28.47 -14.11
CA ASP A 132 1.00 -29.29 -15.34
C ASP A 132 -0.40 -29.83 -15.70
N THR A 133 -1.43 -29.50 -14.91
CA THR A 133 -2.86 -29.67 -15.22
C THR A 133 -3.49 -28.37 -15.67
#